data_AF-A0A7L1K2V3-F1
#
_entry.id   AF-A0A7L1K2V3-F1
#
_cell.length_a   1.000
_cell.length_b   1.000
_cell.length_c   1.000
_cell.angle_alpha   90.00
_cell.angle_beta   90.00
_cell.angle_gamma   90.00
#
_symmetry.space_group_name_H-M   'P 1'
#
loop_
_entity.id
_entity.type
_entity.pdbx_description
1 polymer ?
#
loop_
_entity_poly.entity_id
_entity_poly.type
_entity_poly.pdbx_seq_one_letter_code
_entity_poly.pdbx_strand_id
1 'polypeptide(L)'
;REEELLYLAFIEDVTNDILSLGLFSNRVLEELFECHIQENKTRLDESKMRHLLDVLKADLGCNPGSGAEQIHPGWGAFDSLDPQEFDAMEELEFTSKSQRQRRPTKSEEFFGTVEL
;
A
#
# COMPACT_ATOMS: atom_id res chain seq x y z
N ARG A 1 29.62 -19.41 -5.75
CA ARG A 1 28.31 -20.05 -6.01
C ARG A 1 27.38 -19.96 -4.79
N GLU A 2 27.86 -20.22 -3.57
CA GLU A 2 27.03 -20.01 -2.35
C GLU A 2 26.55 -18.56 -2.19
N GLU A 3 27.40 -17.57 -2.50
CA GLU A 3 27.01 -16.15 -2.51
C GLU A 3 25.81 -15.87 -3.43
N GLU A 4 25.78 -16.46 -4.63
CA GLU A 4 24.67 -16.26 -5.58
C GLU A 4 23.35 -16.82 -5.04
N LEU A 5 23.40 -17.92 -4.28
CA LEU A 5 22.22 -18.48 -3.62
C LEU A 5 21.68 -17.53 -2.54
N LEU A 6 22.55 -16.79 -1.85
CA LEU A 6 22.12 -15.81 -0.85
C LEU A 6 21.39 -14.63 -1.50
N TYR A 7 21.84 -14.16 -2.67
CA TYR A 7 21.10 -13.13 -3.42
C TYR A 7 19.77 -13.64 -3.98
N LEU A 8 19.71 -14.91 -4.38
CA LEU A 8 18.46 -15.54 -4.83
C LEU A 8 17.46 -15.69 -3.67
N ALA A 9 17.92 -16.12 -2.49
CA ALA A 9 17.08 -16.17 -1.30
C ALA A 9 16.61 -14.76 -0.90
N PHE A 10 17.50 -13.77 -0.95
CA PHE A 10 17.14 -12.37 -0.67
C PHE A 10 16.01 -11.86 -1.57
N ILE A 11 16.11 -12.07 -2.89
CA ILE A 11 15.06 -11.60 -3.80
C ILE A 11 13.77 -12.43 -3.67
N GLU A 12 13.88 -13.72 -3.35
CA GLU A 12 12.74 -14.57 -3.01
C GLU A 12 11.98 -14.04 -1.80
N ASP A 13 12.67 -13.72 -0.70
CA ASP A 13 12.06 -13.19 0.52
C ASP A 13 11.36 -11.85 0.25
N VAL A 14 12.05 -10.92 -0.42
CA VAL A 14 11.48 -9.61 -0.81
C VAL A 14 10.22 -9.78 -1.67
N THR A 15 10.26 -10.64 -2.69
CA THR A 15 9.13 -10.81 -3.61
C THR A 15 7.95 -11.53 -2.95
N ASN A 16 8.21 -12.48 -2.05
CA ASN A 16 7.17 -13.11 -1.23
C ASN A 16 6.46 -12.10 -0.32
N ASP A 17 7.20 -11.18 0.30
CA ASP A 17 6.61 -10.13 1.14
C ASP A 17 5.75 -9.16 0.31
N ILE A 18 6.21 -8.75 -0.88
CA ILE A 18 5.43 -7.91 -1.80
C ILE A 18 4.11 -8.60 -2.18
N LEU A 19 4.17 -9.88 -2.54
CA LEU A 19 2.97 -10.66 -2.87
C LEU A 19 2.02 -10.80 -1.67
N SER A 20 2.57 -10.94 -0.47
CA SER A 20 1.80 -11.06 0.77
C SER A 20 1.12 -9.75 1.17
N LEU A 21 1.76 -8.60 0.90
CA LEU A 21 1.21 -7.26 1.10
C LEU A 21 0.11 -6.92 0.08
N GLY A 22 0.21 -7.43 -1.15
CA GLY A 22 -0.76 -7.18 -2.21
C GLY A 22 -0.59 -5.81 -2.86
N LEU A 23 -1.55 -4.90 -2.67
CA LEU A 23 -1.45 -3.54 -3.21
C LEU A 23 -0.48 -2.71 -2.37
N PHE A 24 0.52 -2.12 -3.01
CA PHE A 24 1.55 -1.30 -2.36
C PHE A 24 1.64 0.09 -3.01
N SER A 25 2.03 1.09 -2.21
CA SER A 25 2.48 2.39 -2.73
C SER A 25 4.00 2.36 -2.93
N ASN A 26 4.53 3.28 -3.75
CA ASN A 26 5.98 3.40 -3.93
C ASN A 26 6.70 3.61 -2.59
N ARG A 27 6.11 4.40 -1.68
CA ARG A 27 6.65 4.61 -0.34
C ARG A 27 6.73 3.31 0.48
N VAL A 28 5.70 2.48 0.44
CA VAL A 28 5.69 1.20 1.17
C VAL A 28 6.75 0.24 0.60
N LEU A 29 6.94 0.22 -0.72
CA LEU A 29 8.02 -0.55 -1.33
C LEU A 29 9.41 -0.07 -0.89
N GLU A 30 9.64 1.24 -0.85
CA GLU A 30 10.91 1.80 -0.41
C GLU A 30 11.22 1.44 1.05
N GLU A 31 10.23 1.53 1.94
CA GLU A 31 10.38 1.11 3.34
C GLU A 31 10.68 -0.40 3.45
N LEU A 32 9.99 -1.24 2.67
CA LEU A 32 10.22 -2.69 2.62
C LEU A 32 11.64 -3.04 2.13
N PHE A 33 12.09 -2.38 1.06
CA PHE A 33 13.42 -2.58 0.51
C PHE A 33 14.52 -2.20 1.51
N GLU A 34 14.38 -1.08 2.20
CA GLU A 34 15.35 -0.67 3.21
C GLU A 34 15.39 -1.63 4.41
N CYS A 35 14.24 -2.17 4.84
CA CYS A 35 14.22 -3.23 5.86
C CYS A 35 15.03 -4.46 5.43
N HIS A 36 14.77 -4.98 4.22
CA HIS A 36 15.46 -6.15 3.68
C HIS A 36 16.97 -5.92 3.48
N ILE A 37 17.37 -4.72 3.07
CA ILE A 37 18.79 -4.32 2.97
C ILE A 37 19.44 -4.32 4.35
N GLN A 38 18.80 -3.69 5.34
CA GLN A 38 19.34 -3.61 6.71
C GLN A 38 19.55 -4.98 7.34
N GLU A 39 18.63 -5.91 7.11
CA GLU A 39 18.70 -7.28 7.62
C GLU A 39 19.81 -8.10 6.95
N ASN A 40 20.11 -7.83 5.68
CA ASN A 40 21.05 -8.62 4.87
C ASN A 40 22.43 -7.98 4.65
N LYS A 41 22.64 -6.71 5.01
CA LYS A 41 23.91 -5.97 4.78
C LYS A 41 25.15 -6.60 5.41
N THR A 42 24.99 -7.47 6.42
CA THR A 42 26.13 -8.13 7.07
C THR A 42 26.67 -9.31 6.26
N ARG A 43 25.89 -9.80 5.29
CA ARG A 43 26.19 -11.02 4.52
C ARG A 43 26.15 -10.81 3.01
N LEU A 44 25.53 -9.74 2.54
CA LEU A 44 25.43 -9.36 1.13
C LEU A 44 26.00 -7.96 0.89
N ASP A 45 26.44 -7.71 -0.34
CA ASP A 45 26.86 -6.40 -0.80
C ASP A 45 25.63 -5.51 -1.02
N GLU A 46 25.62 -4.37 -0.33
CA GLU A 46 24.51 -3.42 -0.35
C GLU A 46 24.26 -2.82 -1.74
N SER A 47 25.31 -2.60 -2.52
CA SER A 47 25.17 -2.01 -3.87
C SER A 47 24.52 -3.00 -4.83
N LYS A 48 24.90 -4.28 -4.74
CA LYS A 48 24.25 -5.36 -5.50
C LYS A 48 22.80 -5.55 -5.07
N MET A 49 22.50 -5.52 -3.76
CA MET A 49 21.12 -5.60 -3.28
C MET A 49 20.27 -4.46 -3.84
N ARG A 50 20.75 -3.21 -3.76
CA ARG A 50 20.04 -2.07 -4.35
C ARG A 50 19.82 -2.22 -5.85
N HIS A 51 20.82 -2.68 -6.58
CA HIS A 51 20.68 -2.91 -8.02
C HIS A 51 19.58 -3.93 -8.35
N LEU A 52 19.51 -5.04 -7.62
CA LEU A 52 18.46 -6.05 -7.80
C LEU A 52 17.07 -5.48 -7.50
N LEU A 53 16.97 -4.67 -6.44
CA LEU A 53 15.73 -4.02 -6.04
C LEU A 53 15.29 -2.94 -7.03
N ASP A 54 16.22 -2.22 -7.65
CA ASP A 54 15.92 -1.24 -8.70
C ASP A 54 15.33 -1.91 -9.95
N VAL A 55 15.88 -3.06 -10.34
CA VAL A 55 15.33 -3.87 -11.45
C VAL A 55 13.93 -4.36 -11.09
N LEU A 56 13.75 -4.92 -9.89
CA LEU A 56 12.44 -5.37 -9.43
C LEU A 56 11.43 -4.21 -9.39
N LYS A 57 11.83 -3.04 -8.90
CA LYS A 57 11.00 -1.83 -8.86
C LYS A 57 10.57 -1.38 -10.25
N ALA A 58 11.45 -1.50 -11.25
CA ALA A 58 11.11 -1.23 -12.64
C ALA A 58 10.10 -2.24 -13.20
N ASP A 59 10.27 -3.53 -12.89
CA ASP A 59 9.34 -4.60 -13.32
C ASP A 59 7.94 -4.45 -12.70
N LEU A 60 7.86 -3.87 -11.49
CA LEU A 60 6.60 -3.52 -10.83
C LEU A 60 5.97 -2.22 -11.37
N GLY A 61 6.66 -1.49 -12.26
CA GLY A 61 6.20 -0.22 -12.82
C GLY A 61 6.35 0.98 -11.89
N CYS A 62 7.10 0.85 -10.79
CA CYS A 62 7.33 1.91 -9.80
C CYS A 62 8.60 2.72 -10.09
N ASN A 63 8.81 3.14 -11.35
CA ASN A 63 10.01 3.91 -11.69
C ASN A 63 9.89 5.36 -11.13
N PRO A 64 10.92 5.90 -10.43
CA PRO A 64 10.94 7.31 -10.01
C PRO A 64 10.72 8.33 -11.14
N GLY A 65 10.82 7.91 -12.42
CA GLY A 65 10.54 8.76 -13.58
C GLY A 65 9.12 8.69 -14.16
N SER A 66 8.23 7.83 -13.65
CA SER A 66 6.95 7.53 -14.30
C SER A 66 5.76 7.83 -13.39
N GLY A 67 5.38 9.11 -13.32
CA GLY A 67 4.02 9.52 -12.98
C GLY A 67 3.82 10.06 -11.56
N ALA A 68 3.72 11.39 -11.47
CA ALA A 68 2.97 12.14 -10.45
C ALA A 68 3.63 12.64 -9.15
N GLU A 69 4.96 12.64 -8.97
CA GLU A 69 5.58 13.37 -7.83
C GLU A 69 6.80 14.19 -8.24
N GLN A 70 6.61 15.06 -9.24
CA GLN A 70 7.31 16.35 -9.24
C GLN A 70 6.54 17.28 -8.29
N ILE A 71 6.61 17.03 -6.99
CA ILE A 71 6.23 18.06 -6.02
C ILE A 71 7.27 19.17 -6.19
N HIS A 72 6.89 20.19 -6.95
CA HIS A 72 7.58 21.46 -7.05
C HIS A 72 8.01 21.89 -5.63
N PRO A 73 9.24 22.39 -5.40
CA PRO A 73 9.64 22.94 -4.10
C PRO A 73 8.98 24.31 -3.88
N GLY A 74 7.65 24.35 -3.94
CA GLY A 74 6.78 25.51 -3.81
C GLY A 74 5.81 25.40 -2.64
N TRP A 75 5.93 24.40 -1.76
CA TRP A 75 5.13 24.28 -0.54
C TRP A 75 5.71 25.06 0.66
N GLY A 76 6.72 25.90 0.42
CA GLY A 76 7.25 26.86 1.39
C GLY A 76 6.44 28.15 1.56
N ALA A 77 5.24 28.26 0.98
CA ALA A 77 4.43 29.48 1.04
C ALA A 77 3.03 29.25 1.64
N PHE A 78 2.85 28.24 2.51
CA PHE A 78 1.64 28.14 3.33
C PHE A 78 1.61 29.15 4.51
N ASP A 79 2.67 29.95 4.68
CA ASP A 79 2.80 30.94 5.77
C ASP A 79 2.06 32.27 5.47
N SER A 80 1.06 32.30 4.59
CA SER A 80 0.26 33.52 4.34
C SER A 80 -1.19 33.28 3.95
N LEU A 81 -1.78 32.10 4.21
CA LEU A 81 -3.21 31.91 3.98
C LEU A 81 -4.00 32.36 5.23
N ASP A 82 -4.73 33.46 5.06
CA ASP A 82 -5.69 34.03 6.01
C ASP A 82 -6.76 32.97 6.41
N PRO A 83 -7.13 32.81 7.70
CA PRO A 83 -7.91 31.65 8.16
C PRO A 83 -9.40 31.62 7.75
N GLN A 84 -9.85 32.45 6.81
CA GLN A 84 -11.28 32.76 6.68
C GLN A 84 -12.05 32.08 5.53
N GLU A 85 -11.42 31.21 4.72
CA GLU A 85 -12.12 30.60 3.57
C GLU A 85 -12.11 29.07 3.64
N PHE A 86 -12.75 28.53 4.68
CA PHE A 86 -13.08 27.10 4.80
C PHE A 86 -14.59 26.82 4.59
N ASP A 87 -15.28 27.68 3.84
CA ASP A 87 -16.70 27.56 3.52
C ASP A 87 -16.91 27.41 2.01
N ALA A 88 -16.54 26.23 1.48
CA ALA A 88 -17.10 25.61 0.28
C ALA A 88 -16.49 24.20 0.09
N MET A 89 -16.79 23.27 0.99
CA MET A 89 -16.60 21.84 0.71
C MET A 89 -17.67 21.44 -0.30
N GLU A 90 -17.37 21.54 -1.60
CA GLU A 90 -18.23 21.00 -2.64
C GLU A 90 -18.23 19.46 -2.56
N GLU A 91 -19.44 18.94 -2.50
CA GLU A 91 -19.84 17.56 -2.22
C GLU A 91 -19.41 16.63 -3.37
N LEU A 92 -18.31 15.89 -3.19
CA LEU A 92 -17.95 14.79 -4.10
C LEU A 92 -18.87 13.59 -3.85
N GLU A 93 -19.99 13.56 -4.57
CA GLU A 93 -20.97 12.48 -4.58
C GLU A 93 -20.35 11.18 -5.13
N PHE A 94 -19.87 10.31 -4.24
CA PHE A 94 -19.62 8.92 -4.58
C PHE A 94 -20.96 8.18 -4.71
N THR A 95 -21.56 8.18 -5.90
CA THR A 95 -22.73 7.35 -6.20
C THR A 95 -22.32 5.87 -6.33
N SER A 96 -22.00 5.25 -5.19
CA SER A 96 -21.84 3.80 -5.08
C SER A 96 -23.21 3.13 -5.17
N LYS A 97 -23.52 2.56 -6.34
CA LYS A 97 -24.74 1.80 -6.60
C LYS A 97 -24.69 0.43 -5.90
N SER A 98 -24.80 0.42 -4.57
CA SER A 98 -24.99 -0.80 -3.78
C SER A 98 -26.49 -1.12 -3.70
N GLN A 99 -27.02 -1.78 -4.73
CA GLN A 99 -28.35 -2.39 -4.66
C GLN A 99 -28.26 -3.73 -3.90
N ARG A 100 -28.20 -3.67 -2.58
CA ARG A 100 -28.45 -4.83 -1.71
C ARG A 100 -29.90 -4.77 -1.26
N GLN A 101 -30.77 -5.55 -1.90
CA GLN A 101 -32.15 -5.71 -1.48
C GLN A 101 -32.17 -6.21 -0.02
N ARG A 102 -32.58 -5.33 0.89
CA ARG A 102 -33.20 -5.71 2.16
C ARG A 102 -34.64 -5.21 2.09
N ARG A 103 -35.60 -6.12 2.31
CA ARG A 103 -36.97 -5.75 2.70
C ARG A 103 -37.28 -6.33 4.08
N PRO A 104 -38.21 -5.69 4.84
CA PRO A 104 -38.25 -5.80 6.30
C PRO A 104 -39.45 -6.61 6.85
N THR A 105 -39.18 -7.25 7.99
CA THR A 105 -39.99 -7.54 9.22
C THR A 105 -41.50 -7.83 9.21
N LYS A 106 -41.84 -8.80 10.08
CA LYS A 106 -43.03 -9.02 10.94
C LYS A 106 -43.85 -10.25 10.49
N SER A 107 -44.06 -11.29 11.31
CA SER A 107 -44.91 -11.38 12.51
C SER A 107 -44.63 -12.73 13.24
N GLU A 108 -44.51 -12.78 14.57
CA GLU A 108 -45.58 -13.15 15.53
C GLU A 108 -45.70 -14.67 15.79
N GLU A 109 -45.35 -15.03 17.04
CA GLU A 109 -45.78 -16.15 17.90
C GLU A 109 -46.12 -17.53 17.31
N PHE A 110 -45.42 -18.57 17.80
CA PHE A 110 -46.13 -19.74 18.34
C PHE A 110 -45.28 -20.49 19.37
N PHE A 111 -45.88 -20.74 20.53
CA PHE A 111 -45.36 -21.56 21.62
C PHE A 111 -45.29 -23.04 21.19
N GLY A 112 -44.25 -23.74 21.60
CA GLY A 112 -44.13 -25.19 21.44
C GLY A 112 -43.23 -25.77 22.53
N THR A 113 -43.87 -26.36 23.53
CA THR A 113 -43.33 -27.02 24.73
C THR A 113 -42.22 -28.03 24.44
N VAL A 114 -41.14 -27.95 25.21
CA VAL A 114 -40.22 -29.07 25.47
C VAL A 114 -40.89 -30.02 26.46
N GLU A 115 -41.14 -31.25 26.04
CA GLU A 115 -41.45 -32.36 26.95
C GLU A 115 -40.17 -33.19 27.14
N LEU A 116 -39.87 -33.51 28.39
CA LEU A 116 -38.71 -34.23 28.91
C LEU A 116 -38.64 -35.69 28.44
#